data_AF-A0A818SIW3-F1
#
_entry.id   AF-A0A818SIW3-F1
#
_cell.length_a   1.000
_cell.length_b   1.000
_cell.length_c   1.000
_cell.angle_alpha   90.00
_cell.angle_beta   90.00
_cell.angle_gamma   90.00
#
_symmetry.space_group_name_H-M   'P 1'
#
loop_
_entity.id
_entity.type
_entity.pdbx_description
1 polymer ?
#
loop_
_entity_poly.entity_id
_entity_poly.type
_entity_poly.pdbx_seq_one_letter_code
_entity_poly.pdbx_strand_id
1 'polypeptide(L)'
;MEFDARIIPRVPQEQWSHRIKLVSVTGIDFAGRIHDINDILTYVTNWKDVYETSPHSGLLLVHNRRDFRRKVNGPRAKLDTDLLLTDLMRMARLRLRACDYEEVQVVVETGIGLGVFAGKAIGIDETVRALSARAIRQVLEEDGRTYRNICAVVFALPIFGVDYRNGKRQDTYQAFVDEFNESNYQGSIPVLIADQDIHRLTVAIARMGFNVSELNPADSHGVFGEYWQNRGPAVEEKLALTTVGLLVQHHLINPYVLDPNHYYLI
;
A
#
# COMPACT_ATOMS: atom_id res chain seq x y z
N MET A 1 0.90 -17.79 -9.80
CA MET A 1 0.96 -18.56 -8.54
C MET A 1 -0.44 -18.58 -7.95
N GLU A 2 -1.04 -19.74 -7.73
CA GLU A 2 -2.25 -19.85 -6.90
C GLU A 2 -1.85 -19.67 -5.44
N PHE A 3 -2.67 -18.96 -4.65
CA PHE A 3 -2.50 -18.86 -3.21
C PHE A 3 -2.57 -20.27 -2.61
N ASP A 4 -1.43 -20.86 -2.30
CA ASP A 4 -1.35 -22.11 -1.56
C ASP A 4 -1.67 -21.79 -0.09
N ALA A 5 -2.97 -21.67 0.23
CA ALA A 5 -3.48 -21.38 1.56
C ALA A 5 -3.24 -22.57 2.50
N ARG A 6 -1.98 -22.88 2.76
CA ARG A 6 -1.58 -23.86 3.78
C ARG A 6 -1.91 -23.27 5.14
N ILE A 7 -2.81 -23.93 5.84
CA ILE A 7 -3.12 -23.63 7.24
C ILE A 7 -1.81 -23.72 8.03
N ILE A 8 -1.48 -22.65 8.77
CA ILE A 8 -0.36 -22.67 9.71
C ILE A 8 -0.90 -23.20 11.03
N PRO A 9 -0.64 -24.48 11.39
CA PRO A 9 -1.16 -25.04 12.62
C PRO A 9 -0.52 -24.32 13.82
N ARG A 10 -1.34 -23.96 14.80
CA ARG A 10 -0.88 -23.43 16.09
C ARG A 10 -0.80 -24.56 17.09
N VAL A 11 0.29 -24.62 17.83
CA VAL A 11 0.39 -25.50 19.01
C VAL A 11 -0.04 -24.68 20.24
N PRO A 12 -0.89 -25.20 21.14
CA PRO A 12 -1.16 -24.54 22.41
C PRO A 12 0.19 -24.26 23.11
N GLN A 13 0.43 -22.99 23.50
CA GLN A 13 1.68 -22.42 24.06
C GLN A 13 2.59 -21.67 23.09
N GLU A 14 2.38 -21.72 21.77
CA GLU A 14 3.15 -20.91 20.83
C GLU A 14 2.88 -19.40 21.00
N GLN A 15 3.88 -18.68 21.52
CA GLN A 15 3.78 -17.23 21.79
C GLN A 15 4.15 -16.35 20.59
N TRP A 16 4.67 -16.93 19.50
CA TRP A 16 5.19 -16.16 18.35
C TRP A 16 4.14 -15.20 17.76
N SER A 17 2.84 -15.56 17.83
CA SER A 17 1.78 -14.70 17.32
C SER A 17 1.65 -13.36 18.05
N HIS A 18 2.06 -13.27 19.32
CA HIS A 18 2.09 -12.02 20.08
C HIS A 18 3.22 -11.08 19.66
N ARG A 19 4.18 -11.58 18.88
CA ARG A 19 5.29 -10.81 18.32
C ARG A 19 4.93 -10.15 16.99
N ILE A 20 3.77 -10.50 16.42
CA ILE A 20 3.26 -9.89 15.19
C ILE A 20 2.40 -8.69 15.55
N LYS A 21 2.83 -7.51 15.10
CA LYS A 21 2.09 -6.26 15.23
C LYS A 21 1.39 -6.00 13.90
N LEU A 22 0.06 -6.12 13.88
CA LEU A 22 -0.74 -5.71 12.74
C LEU A 22 -0.76 -4.18 12.69
N VAL A 23 -0.41 -3.61 11.55
CA VAL A 23 -0.42 -2.16 11.39
C VAL A 23 -1.13 -1.77 10.10
N SER A 24 -1.98 -0.76 10.19
CA SER A 24 -2.67 -0.15 9.05
C SER A 24 -2.02 1.20 8.72
N VAL A 25 -2.06 1.57 7.45
CA VAL A 25 -1.57 2.84 6.94
C VAL A 25 -2.70 3.48 6.15
N THR A 26 -3.05 4.73 6.47
CA THR A 26 -3.82 5.55 5.53
C THR A 26 -2.95 5.78 4.31
N GLY A 27 -3.31 5.24 3.14
CA GLY A 27 -2.56 5.40 1.90
C GLY A 27 -3.05 6.60 1.09
N ILE A 28 -2.25 6.97 0.07
CA ILE A 28 -2.71 7.77 -1.07
C ILE A 28 -3.16 6.76 -2.14
N ASP A 29 -4.39 6.88 -2.64
CA ASP A 29 -4.94 6.00 -3.67
C ASP A 29 -5.32 6.77 -4.94
N PHE A 30 -5.12 6.11 -6.08
CA PHE A 30 -5.47 6.60 -7.41
C PHE A 30 -6.36 5.60 -8.14
N ALA A 31 -7.15 4.82 -7.39
CA ALA A 31 -8.05 3.81 -7.93
C ALA A 31 -9.23 4.40 -8.72
N GLY A 32 -9.44 5.72 -8.63
CA GLY A 32 -10.48 6.41 -9.37
C GLY A 32 -11.85 6.18 -8.76
N ARG A 33 -11.94 6.01 -7.44
CA ARG A 33 -13.20 5.83 -6.71
C ARG A 33 -13.55 7.10 -5.95
N ILE A 34 -14.81 7.24 -5.56
CA ILE A 34 -15.31 8.39 -4.79
C ILE A 34 -14.53 8.61 -3.48
N HIS A 35 -14.00 7.54 -2.87
CA HIS A 35 -13.16 7.62 -1.67
C HIS A 35 -11.77 8.22 -1.95
N ASP A 36 -11.30 8.18 -3.20
CA ASP A 36 -9.99 8.67 -3.63
C ASP A 36 -10.08 10.12 -4.13
N ILE A 37 -11.24 10.77 -4.02
CA ILE A 37 -11.49 12.09 -4.62
C ILE A 37 -10.47 13.13 -4.15
N ASN A 38 -10.13 13.12 -2.86
CA ASN A 38 -9.18 14.08 -2.30
C ASN A 38 -7.77 13.86 -2.86
N ASP A 39 -7.35 12.60 -3.02
CA ASP A 39 -6.04 12.29 -3.59
C ASP A 39 -5.95 12.73 -5.05
N ILE A 40 -7.01 12.48 -5.83
CA ILE A 40 -7.08 12.94 -7.23
C ILE A 40 -7.02 14.47 -7.31
N LEU A 41 -7.84 15.16 -6.52
CA LEU A 41 -7.89 16.63 -6.54
C LEU A 41 -6.60 17.27 -6.02
N THR A 42 -5.89 16.60 -5.11
CA THR A 42 -4.66 17.10 -4.49
C THR A 42 -3.44 16.86 -5.38
N TYR A 43 -3.24 15.62 -5.86
CA TYR A 43 -1.98 15.24 -6.50
C TYR A 43 -2.05 15.25 -8.04
N VAL A 44 -3.24 15.17 -8.65
CA VAL A 44 -3.35 15.17 -10.13
C VAL A 44 -3.64 16.58 -10.64
N THR A 45 -2.60 17.32 -10.98
CA THR A 45 -2.65 18.74 -11.39
C THR A 45 -3.59 19.03 -12.58
N ASN A 46 -3.78 18.07 -13.48
CA ASN A 46 -4.65 18.19 -14.65
C ASN A 46 -5.90 17.28 -14.58
N TRP A 47 -6.39 16.96 -13.38
CA TRP A 47 -7.49 15.99 -13.19
C TRP A 47 -8.74 16.32 -14.03
N LYS A 48 -9.06 17.61 -14.22
CA LYS A 48 -10.21 18.06 -15.04
C LYS A 48 -10.11 17.61 -16.49
N ASP A 49 -8.90 17.50 -17.03
CA ASP A 49 -8.67 17.06 -18.41
C ASP A 49 -8.63 15.54 -18.51
N VAL A 50 -8.24 14.87 -17.42
CA VAL A 50 -8.12 13.41 -17.33
C VAL A 50 -9.48 12.75 -17.16
N TYR A 51 -10.34 13.28 -16.30
CA TYR A 51 -11.59 12.63 -15.90
C TYR A 51 -12.84 13.29 -16.49
N GLU A 52 -13.91 12.50 -16.62
CA GLU A 52 -15.24 12.98 -16.98
C GLU A 52 -15.77 13.91 -15.88
N THR A 53 -16.28 15.06 -16.29
CA THR A 53 -16.74 16.13 -15.39
C THR A 53 -18.15 16.57 -15.76
N SER A 54 -18.93 16.96 -14.75
CA SER A 54 -20.29 17.44 -14.93
C SER A 54 -20.25 18.80 -15.63
N PRO A 55 -20.97 18.99 -16.75
CA PRO A 55 -21.05 20.29 -17.43
C PRO A 55 -21.61 21.42 -16.54
N HIS A 56 -22.39 21.06 -15.52
CA HIS A 56 -23.08 22.02 -14.64
C HIS A 56 -22.24 22.42 -13.43
N SER A 57 -21.63 21.44 -12.76
CA SER A 57 -20.88 21.69 -11.51
C SER A 57 -19.37 21.79 -11.72
N GLY A 58 -18.84 21.34 -12.86
CA GLY A 58 -17.39 21.23 -13.10
C GLY A 58 -16.69 20.20 -12.20
N LEU A 59 -17.45 19.41 -11.44
CA LEU A 59 -16.96 18.35 -10.56
C LEU A 59 -16.84 17.03 -11.31
N LEU A 60 -16.07 16.10 -10.74
CA LEU A 60 -15.95 14.74 -11.26
C LEU A 60 -17.32 14.04 -11.33
N LEU A 61 -17.57 13.36 -12.45
CA LEU A 61 -18.76 12.51 -12.59
C LEU A 61 -18.53 11.17 -11.89
N VAL A 62 -19.43 10.84 -10.97
CA VAL A 62 -19.45 9.56 -10.27
C VAL A 62 -20.38 8.60 -11.02
N HIS A 63 -19.79 7.61 -11.68
CA HIS A 63 -20.51 6.55 -12.36
C HIS A 63 -20.77 5.39 -11.40
N ASN A 64 -21.93 4.74 -11.55
CA ASN A 64 -22.34 3.62 -10.69
C ASN A 64 -22.25 3.93 -9.19
N ARG A 65 -22.37 5.23 -8.82
CA ARG A 65 -22.25 5.75 -7.45
C ARG A 65 -20.89 5.52 -6.78
N ARG A 66 -19.88 5.11 -7.53
CA ARG A 66 -18.58 4.71 -6.96
C ARG A 66 -17.39 5.22 -7.77
N ASP A 67 -17.41 5.11 -9.09
CA ASP A 67 -16.19 5.21 -9.90
C ASP A 67 -16.16 6.48 -10.75
N PHE A 68 -15.00 7.13 -10.83
CA PHE A 68 -14.67 8.15 -11.80
C PHE A 68 -14.23 7.49 -13.12
N ARG A 69 -14.63 8.09 -14.25
CA ARG A 69 -14.19 7.63 -15.57
C ARG A 69 -13.16 8.57 -16.16
N ARG A 70 -12.12 7.99 -16.75
CA ARG A 70 -11.18 8.74 -17.58
C ARG A 70 -11.90 9.14 -18.88
N LYS A 71 -11.71 10.39 -19.31
CA LYS A 71 -12.19 10.88 -20.61
C LYS A 71 -11.63 10.03 -21.74
N VAL A 72 -12.49 9.65 -22.68
CA VAL A 72 -12.09 9.01 -23.92
C VAL A 72 -11.13 9.93 -24.66
N ASN A 73 -9.93 9.43 -25.00
CA ASN A 73 -8.83 10.21 -25.59
C ASN A 73 -8.31 11.38 -24.72
N GLY A 74 -8.64 11.40 -23.42
CA GLY A 74 -8.07 12.38 -22.49
C GLY A 74 -6.55 12.22 -22.35
N PRO A 75 -5.83 13.29 -21.98
CA PRO A 75 -4.39 13.22 -21.73
C PRO A 75 -4.05 12.24 -20.61
N ARG A 76 -2.75 11.92 -20.47
CA ARG A 76 -2.25 11.29 -19.25
C ARG A 76 -2.35 12.25 -18.08
N ALA A 77 -2.53 11.70 -16.89
CA ALA A 77 -2.45 12.49 -15.67
C ALA A 77 -1.03 13.03 -15.44
N LYS A 78 -0.96 14.22 -14.86
CA LYS A 78 0.25 14.90 -14.43
C LYS A 78 0.22 15.02 -12.92
N LEU A 79 1.20 14.40 -12.27
CA LEU A 79 1.34 14.44 -10.82
C LEU A 79 2.05 15.70 -10.36
N ASP A 80 1.61 16.24 -9.22
CA ASP A 80 2.45 17.07 -8.36
C ASP A 80 3.44 16.16 -7.63
N THR A 81 4.59 15.91 -8.26
CA THR A 81 5.57 14.94 -7.77
C THR A 81 6.25 15.39 -6.48
N ASP A 82 6.42 16.69 -6.29
CA ASP A 82 7.11 17.26 -5.13
C ASP A 82 6.22 17.18 -3.89
N LEU A 83 4.94 17.54 -4.04
CA LEU A 83 3.95 17.37 -2.98
C LEU A 83 3.76 15.90 -2.62
N LEU A 84 3.59 15.05 -3.63
CA LEU A 84 3.40 13.60 -3.41
C LEU A 84 4.61 12.98 -2.70
N LEU A 85 5.84 13.29 -3.12
CA LEU A 85 7.05 12.79 -2.46
C LEU A 85 7.11 13.25 -0.99
N THR A 86 6.84 14.53 -0.74
CA THR A 86 6.86 15.11 0.60
C THR A 86 5.88 14.39 1.53
N ASP A 87 4.66 14.15 1.06
CA ASP A 87 3.63 13.48 1.84
C ASP A 87 3.94 11.99 2.05
N LEU A 88 4.42 11.29 1.01
CA LEU A 88 4.87 9.90 1.14
C LEU A 88 6.01 9.76 2.16
N MET A 89 6.99 10.67 2.17
CA MET A 89 8.06 10.68 3.16
C MET A 89 7.52 10.94 4.57
N ARG A 90 6.57 11.88 4.72
CA ARG A 90 5.93 12.16 6.01
C ARG A 90 5.21 10.92 6.54
N MET A 91 4.46 10.22 5.70
CA MET A 91 3.75 8.99 6.05
C MET A 91 4.73 7.87 6.43
N ALA A 92 5.78 7.64 5.63
CA ALA A 92 6.82 6.66 5.92
C ALA A 92 7.51 6.93 7.27
N ARG A 93 7.83 8.18 7.55
CA ARG A 93 8.45 8.61 8.81
C ARG A 93 7.54 8.35 10.02
N LEU A 94 6.28 8.75 9.94
CA LEU A 94 5.31 8.49 11.01
C LEU A 94 5.16 6.98 11.27
N ARG A 95 5.09 6.20 10.21
CA ARG A 95 4.96 4.75 10.24
C ARG A 95 6.16 4.07 10.91
N LEU A 96 7.36 4.40 10.47
CA LEU A 96 8.59 3.82 11.02
C LEU A 96 8.80 4.24 12.48
N ARG A 97 8.48 5.49 12.84
CA ARG A 97 8.50 5.93 14.25
C ARG A 97 7.51 5.16 15.12
N ALA A 98 6.31 4.88 14.60
CA ALA A 98 5.34 4.07 15.33
C ALA A 98 5.81 2.62 15.50
N CYS A 99 6.40 2.00 14.47
CA CYS A 99 7.07 0.70 14.59
C CYS A 99 8.15 0.71 15.67
N ASP A 100 9.02 1.71 15.64
CA ASP A 100 10.12 1.84 16.59
C ASP A 100 9.60 1.99 18.03
N TYR A 101 8.56 2.81 18.24
CA TYR A 101 7.90 2.99 19.53
C TYR A 101 7.26 1.70 20.06
N GLU A 102 6.68 0.90 19.16
CA GLU A 102 6.09 -0.41 19.48
C GLU A 102 7.12 -1.55 19.59
N GLU A 103 8.42 -1.19 19.64
CA GLU A 103 9.54 -2.13 19.77
C GLU A 103 9.58 -3.19 18.66
N VAL A 104 9.12 -2.82 17.46
CA VAL A 104 9.25 -3.65 16.25
C VAL A 104 10.72 -3.69 15.86
N GLN A 105 11.24 -4.89 15.66
CA GLN A 105 12.63 -5.13 15.27
C GLN A 105 12.75 -5.32 13.76
N VAL A 106 11.80 -6.05 13.16
CA VAL A 106 11.77 -6.26 11.71
C VAL A 106 10.48 -5.68 11.14
N VAL A 107 10.63 -4.68 10.27
CA VAL A 107 9.50 -4.02 9.63
C VAL A 107 9.25 -4.70 8.29
N VAL A 108 8.09 -5.35 8.11
CA VAL A 108 7.69 -5.93 6.82
C VAL A 108 6.63 -5.05 6.16
N GLU A 109 6.92 -4.58 4.94
CA GLU A 109 6.13 -3.58 4.21
C GLU A 109 5.95 -4.00 2.75
N THR A 110 4.98 -3.39 2.06
CA THR A 110 4.73 -3.65 0.63
C THR A 110 4.72 -2.38 -0.23
N GLY A 111 5.19 -1.26 0.34
CA GLY A 111 5.22 0.07 -0.28
C GLY A 111 4.05 0.96 0.16
N ILE A 112 4.31 2.27 0.34
CA ILE A 112 3.35 3.24 0.89
C ILE A 112 2.69 4.03 -0.25
N GLY A 113 1.37 4.23 -0.17
CA GLY A 113 0.64 5.08 -1.12
C GLY A 113 0.60 4.53 -2.55
N LEU A 114 0.61 3.20 -2.68
CA LEU A 114 0.50 2.53 -3.97
C LEU A 114 -0.97 2.23 -4.36
N GLY A 115 -1.92 2.36 -3.43
CA GLY A 115 -3.36 2.18 -3.69
C GLY A 115 -3.71 0.77 -4.17
N VAL A 116 -4.76 0.58 -4.97
CA VAL A 116 -4.99 -0.71 -5.68
C VAL A 116 -4.41 -0.68 -7.08
N PHE A 117 -4.38 0.50 -7.71
CA PHE A 117 -4.03 0.64 -9.12
C PHE A 117 -2.82 1.52 -9.39
N ALA A 118 -2.22 2.16 -8.37
CA ALA A 118 -1.16 3.17 -8.53
C ALA A 118 -1.46 4.21 -9.63
N GLY A 119 -2.73 4.39 -10.02
CA GLY A 119 -3.11 5.24 -11.15
C GLY A 119 -2.75 4.70 -12.54
N LYS A 120 -2.61 3.38 -12.74
CA LYS A 120 -2.35 2.75 -14.06
C LYS A 120 -3.38 3.17 -15.11
N ALA A 121 -4.66 3.29 -14.74
CA ALA A 121 -5.74 3.72 -15.64
C ALA A 121 -5.55 5.16 -16.18
N ILE A 122 -4.85 6.00 -15.44
CA ILE A 122 -4.54 7.40 -15.80
C ILE A 122 -3.06 7.60 -16.18
N GLY A 123 -2.27 6.53 -16.17
CA GLY A 123 -0.90 6.47 -16.72
C GLY A 123 0.18 7.07 -15.82
N ILE A 124 0.02 7.01 -14.50
CA ILE A 124 0.98 7.54 -13.50
C ILE A 124 1.64 6.45 -12.64
N ASP A 125 1.33 5.18 -12.89
CA ASP A 125 1.73 4.03 -12.07
C ASP A 125 3.24 3.90 -11.86
N GLU A 126 4.02 4.08 -12.93
CA GLU A 126 5.48 4.04 -12.87
C GLU A 126 6.01 5.16 -11.95
N THR A 127 5.49 6.38 -12.08
CA THR A 127 5.91 7.53 -11.28
C THR A 127 5.54 7.36 -9.81
N VAL A 128 4.32 6.91 -9.50
CA VAL A 128 3.87 6.69 -8.12
C VAL A 128 4.72 5.61 -7.43
N ARG A 129 5.01 4.49 -8.12
CA ARG A 129 5.87 3.42 -7.59
C ARG A 129 7.28 3.89 -7.29
N ALA A 130 7.89 4.63 -8.23
CA ALA A 130 9.22 5.19 -8.04
C ALA A 130 9.26 6.19 -6.86
N LEU A 131 8.26 7.08 -6.76
CA LEU A 131 8.18 8.05 -5.65
C LEU A 131 7.98 7.36 -4.30
N SER A 132 7.16 6.31 -4.23
CA SER A 132 6.96 5.51 -3.02
C SER A 132 8.27 4.85 -2.55
N ALA A 133 8.97 4.17 -3.45
CA ALA A 133 10.25 3.54 -3.15
C ALA A 133 11.29 4.59 -2.70
N ARG A 134 11.39 5.70 -3.45
CA ARG A 134 12.29 6.81 -3.13
C ARG A 134 11.98 7.45 -1.77
N ALA A 135 10.71 7.65 -1.45
CA ALA A 135 10.29 8.26 -0.19
C ALA A 135 10.79 7.45 1.01
N ILE A 136 10.61 6.13 0.97
CA ILE A 136 11.04 5.24 2.05
C ILE A 136 12.57 5.18 2.10
N ARG A 137 13.24 5.10 0.95
CA ARG A 137 14.71 5.14 0.87
C ARG A 137 15.27 6.38 1.57
N GLN A 138 14.76 7.55 1.21
CA GLN A 138 15.21 8.82 1.80
C GLN A 138 14.94 8.88 3.31
N VAL A 139 13.77 8.43 3.77
CA VAL A 139 13.48 8.39 5.22
C VAL A 139 14.42 7.44 5.96
N LEU A 140 14.74 6.28 5.39
CA LEU A 140 15.68 5.34 6.01
C LEU A 140 17.13 5.88 6.02
N GLU A 141 17.53 6.66 5.03
CA GLU A 141 18.83 7.33 5.00
C GLU A 141 18.91 8.49 6.00
N GLU A 142 17.87 9.33 6.05
CA GLU A 142 17.80 10.52 6.91
C GLU A 142 17.59 10.16 8.38
N ASP A 143 16.60 9.31 8.66
CA ASP A 143 16.12 9.02 10.02
C ASP A 143 16.63 7.67 10.53
N GLY A 144 17.25 6.82 9.70
CA GLY A 144 17.62 5.43 10.02
C GLY A 144 18.41 5.26 11.31
N ARG A 145 19.31 6.21 11.62
CA ARG A 145 20.14 6.20 12.83
C ARG A 145 19.39 6.59 14.10
N THR A 146 18.19 7.15 13.96
CA THR A 146 17.37 7.61 15.09
C THR A 146 16.46 6.51 15.63
N TYR A 147 16.14 5.51 14.81
CA TYR A 147 15.37 4.33 15.23
C TYR A 147 16.23 3.44 16.13
N ARG A 148 15.67 3.03 17.27
CA ARG A 148 16.41 2.28 18.32
C ARG A 148 16.19 0.79 18.25
N ASN A 149 15.00 0.37 17.82
CA ASN A 149 14.53 -1.01 17.86
C ASN A 149 14.57 -1.65 16.47
N ILE A 150 14.30 -0.87 15.42
CA ILE A 150 14.28 -1.37 14.03
C ILE A 150 15.69 -1.78 13.60
N CYS A 151 15.90 -3.07 13.37
CA CYS A 151 17.16 -3.63 12.93
C CYS A 151 17.16 -4.08 11.46
N ALA A 152 15.98 -4.23 10.84
CA ALA A 152 15.86 -4.52 9.42
C ALA A 152 14.49 -4.08 8.87
N VAL A 153 14.47 -3.72 7.59
CA VAL A 153 13.24 -3.51 6.82
C VAL A 153 13.20 -4.55 5.70
N VAL A 154 12.05 -5.20 5.53
CA VAL A 154 11.82 -6.15 4.43
C VAL A 154 10.64 -5.69 3.59
N PHE A 155 10.87 -5.47 2.30
CA PHE A 155 9.81 -5.22 1.34
C PHE A 155 9.33 -6.55 0.74
N ALA A 156 8.14 -6.98 1.14
CA ALA A 156 7.46 -8.14 0.59
C ALA A 156 6.63 -7.71 -0.63
N LEU A 157 7.22 -7.81 -1.82
CA LEU A 157 6.68 -7.32 -3.09
C LEU A 157 6.41 -8.49 -4.04
N PRO A 158 5.32 -9.24 -3.80
CA PRO A 158 4.98 -10.43 -4.59
C PRO A 158 4.72 -10.08 -6.06
N ILE A 159 5.19 -10.93 -6.98
CA ILE A 159 5.12 -10.72 -8.43
C ILE A 159 4.04 -11.63 -9.04
N PHE A 160 2.88 -11.10 -9.41
CA PHE A 160 1.79 -11.90 -10.03
C PHE A 160 1.87 -11.97 -11.55
N GLY A 161 2.62 -11.06 -12.15
CA GLY A 161 2.83 -10.95 -13.59
C GLY A 161 3.92 -9.94 -13.87
N VAL A 162 4.63 -10.12 -14.98
CA VAL A 162 5.72 -9.22 -15.37
C VAL A 162 5.17 -8.22 -16.39
N ASP A 163 5.06 -6.95 -16.00
CA ASP A 163 4.74 -5.84 -16.91
C ASP A 163 6.04 -5.44 -17.61
N TYR A 164 6.12 -5.61 -18.93
CA TYR A 164 7.25 -5.13 -19.73
C TYR A 164 6.82 -3.93 -20.56
N ARG A 165 7.51 -2.80 -20.42
CA ARG A 165 7.37 -1.63 -21.30
C ARG A 165 8.74 -1.27 -21.86
N ASN A 166 8.83 -1.12 -23.18
CA ASN A 166 10.09 -0.83 -23.89
C ASN A 166 11.22 -1.83 -23.55
N GLY A 167 10.87 -3.11 -23.36
CA GLY A 167 11.83 -4.17 -23.03
C GLY A 167 12.34 -4.15 -21.58
N LYS A 168 11.84 -3.25 -20.72
CA LYS A 168 12.17 -3.21 -19.29
C LYS A 168 10.99 -3.65 -18.45
N ARG A 169 11.30 -4.38 -17.38
CA ARG A 169 10.35 -4.76 -16.33
C ARG A 169 9.90 -3.49 -15.59
N GLN A 170 8.59 -3.34 -15.39
CA GLN A 170 7.93 -2.11 -14.93
C GLN A 170 6.84 -2.43 -13.91
N ASP A 171 7.24 -3.09 -12.82
CA ASP A 171 6.39 -3.43 -11.70
C ASP A 171 6.94 -2.89 -10.38
N THR A 172 6.15 -3.04 -9.32
CA THR A 172 6.47 -2.52 -7.98
C THR A 172 7.79 -3.09 -7.47
N TYR A 173 7.99 -4.40 -7.63
CA TYR A 173 9.24 -5.07 -7.26
C TYR A 173 10.45 -4.40 -7.92
N GLN A 174 10.39 -4.19 -9.24
CA GLN A 174 11.50 -3.59 -9.97
C GLN A 174 11.76 -2.14 -9.54
N ALA A 175 10.72 -1.34 -9.30
CA ALA A 175 10.88 0.03 -8.83
C ALA A 175 11.62 0.11 -7.48
N PHE A 176 11.33 -0.81 -6.55
CA PHE A 176 12.05 -0.89 -5.28
C PHE A 176 13.48 -1.42 -5.46
N VAL A 177 13.70 -2.42 -6.33
CA VAL A 177 15.05 -2.91 -6.63
C VAL A 177 15.93 -1.80 -7.20
N ASP A 178 15.40 -0.99 -8.10
CA ASP A 178 16.14 0.10 -8.73
C ASP A 178 16.50 1.19 -7.71
N GLU A 179 15.59 1.55 -6.80
CA GLU A 179 15.85 2.54 -5.75
C GLU A 179 16.81 2.02 -4.65
N PHE A 180 16.69 0.77 -4.22
CA PHE A 180 17.49 0.23 -3.11
C PHE A 180 18.71 -0.60 -3.56
N ASN A 181 19.14 -0.46 -4.80
CA ASN A 181 20.39 -1.09 -5.23
C ASN A 181 21.58 -0.58 -4.37
N GLU A 182 22.66 -1.35 -4.30
CA GLU A 182 23.82 -1.06 -3.44
C GLU A 182 24.47 0.31 -3.72
N SER A 183 24.36 0.80 -4.96
CA SER A 183 24.86 2.14 -5.30
C SER A 183 23.97 3.29 -4.83
N ASN A 184 22.68 3.03 -4.59
CA ASN A 184 21.67 4.05 -4.34
C ASN A 184 21.24 4.15 -2.86
N TYR A 185 21.35 3.08 -2.08
CA TYR A 185 20.97 3.10 -0.66
C TYR A 185 22.18 3.11 0.27
N GLN A 186 22.29 4.15 1.09
CA GLN A 186 23.40 4.34 2.04
C GLN A 186 22.93 4.44 3.50
N GLY A 187 21.69 4.00 3.79
CA GLY A 187 21.11 4.04 5.13
C GLY A 187 21.71 3.00 6.07
N SER A 188 21.58 3.23 7.38
CA SER A 188 22.16 2.35 8.41
C SER A 188 21.35 1.09 8.69
N ILE A 189 20.08 1.07 8.29
CA ILE A 189 19.20 -0.08 8.51
C ILE A 189 19.26 -0.98 7.28
N PRO A 190 19.64 -2.26 7.42
CA PRO A 190 19.57 -3.22 6.33
C PRO A 190 18.18 -3.31 5.71
N VAL A 191 18.14 -3.33 4.37
CA VAL A 191 16.91 -3.49 3.59
C VAL A 191 17.00 -4.78 2.78
N LEU A 192 15.94 -5.59 2.83
CA LEU A 192 15.75 -6.76 1.97
C LEU A 192 14.52 -6.53 1.09
N ILE A 193 14.63 -6.85 -0.20
CA ILE A 193 13.49 -6.90 -1.12
C ILE A 193 13.24 -8.35 -1.48
N ALA A 194 12.00 -8.81 -1.32
CA ALA A 194 11.62 -10.20 -1.53
C ALA A 194 10.32 -10.32 -2.33
N ASP A 195 10.33 -11.19 -3.34
CA ASP A 195 9.11 -11.68 -4.01
C ASP A 195 8.49 -12.78 -3.15
N GLN A 196 7.75 -12.38 -2.11
CA GLN A 196 7.22 -13.31 -1.12
C GLN A 196 5.90 -12.79 -0.55
N ASP A 197 5.08 -13.72 -0.07
CA ASP A 197 3.90 -13.44 0.75
C ASP A 197 4.29 -12.81 2.10
N ILE A 198 3.74 -11.63 2.37
CA ILE A 198 4.00 -10.86 3.60
C ILE A 198 3.68 -11.64 4.87
N HIS A 199 2.57 -12.39 4.88
CA HIS A 199 2.11 -13.12 6.06
C HIS A 199 3.05 -14.28 6.38
N ARG A 200 3.42 -15.08 5.37
CA ARG A 200 4.37 -16.19 5.52
C ARG A 200 5.73 -15.70 6.02
N LEU A 201 6.22 -14.59 5.47
CA LEU A 201 7.48 -13.98 5.88
C LEU A 201 7.41 -13.51 7.34
N THR A 202 6.35 -12.79 7.70
CA THR A 202 6.12 -12.30 9.07
C THR A 202 6.06 -13.44 10.07
N VAL A 203 5.33 -14.52 9.77
CA VAL A 203 5.26 -15.71 10.65
C VAL A 203 6.64 -16.35 10.83
N ALA A 204 7.42 -16.47 9.76
CA ALA A 204 8.77 -17.04 9.84
C ALA A 204 9.67 -16.20 10.75
N ILE A 205 9.65 -14.87 10.60
CA ILE A 205 10.42 -13.92 11.42
C ILE A 205 9.97 -13.98 12.89
N ALA A 206 8.66 -13.98 13.14
CA ALA A 206 8.12 -14.06 14.50
C ALA A 206 8.51 -15.37 15.20
N ARG A 207 8.54 -16.48 14.47
CA ARG A 207 8.99 -17.79 14.98
C ARG A 207 10.48 -17.82 15.33
N MET A 208 11.29 -16.97 14.69
CA MET A 208 12.69 -16.77 15.06
C MET A 208 12.86 -15.90 16.32
N GLY A 209 11.77 -15.39 16.89
CA GLY A 209 11.78 -14.65 18.16
C GLY A 209 11.79 -13.13 18.02
N PHE A 210 11.71 -12.59 16.80
CA PHE A 210 11.68 -11.15 16.56
C PHE A 210 10.27 -10.57 16.71
N ASN A 211 10.20 -9.34 17.21
CA ASN A 211 9.00 -8.51 17.06
C ASN A 211 8.95 -7.98 15.63
N VAL A 212 7.83 -8.21 14.95
CA VAL A 212 7.69 -7.97 13.51
C VAL A 212 6.38 -7.26 13.20
N SER A 213 6.41 -6.31 12.28
CA SER A 213 5.17 -5.71 11.79
C SER A 213 4.64 -6.45 10.57
N GLU A 214 3.32 -6.58 10.50
CA GLU A 214 2.59 -7.03 9.31
C GLU A 214 1.63 -5.92 8.88
N LEU A 215 1.82 -5.44 7.65
CA LEU A 215 0.93 -4.46 7.05
C LEU A 215 -0.43 -5.10 6.77
N ASN A 216 -1.51 -4.44 7.21
CA ASN A 216 -2.86 -4.95 7.05
C ASN A 216 -3.23 -5.01 5.54
N PRO A 217 -3.68 -6.18 5.04
CA PRO A 217 -4.01 -6.36 3.63
C PRO A 217 -5.20 -5.52 3.13
N ALA A 218 -6.02 -4.93 3.99
CA ALA A 218 -7.14 -4.09 3.58
C ALA A 218 -6.72 -2.72 2.99
N ASP A 219 -5.52 -2.24 3.32
CA ASP A 219 -5.09 -0.86 3.05
C ASP A 219 -3.83 -0.75 2.16
N SER A 220 -3.38 -1.86 1.55
CA SER A 220 -2.06 -1.88 0.89
C SER A 220 -1.94 -2.82 -0.30
N HIS A 221 -1.03 -2.45 -1.22
CA HIS A 221 -0.49 -3.29 -2.29
C HIS A 221 0.23 -4.51 -1.71
N GLY A 222 -0.50 -5.49 -1.19
CA GLY A 222 0.01 -6.81 -0.89
C GLY A 222 -0.27 -7.80 -2.01
N VAL A 223 -0.16 -9.09 -1.67
CA VAL A 223 -0.53 -10.22 -2.54
C VAL A 223 -1.95 -10.05 -3.11
N PHE A 224 -2.80 -9.29 -2.42
CA PHE A 224 -4.21 -9.03 -2.75
C PHE A 224 -4.42 -7.88 -3.75
N GLY A 225 -3.70 -6.76 -3.62
CA GLY A 225 -3.82 -5.61 -4.52
C GLY A 225 -3.32 -5.88 -5.94
N GLU A 226 -2.15 -6.54 -6.10
CA GLU A 226 -1.68 -6.95 -7.42
C GLU A 226 -2.45 -8.16 -7.99
N TYR A 227 -2.98 -9.05 -7.15
CA TYR A 227 -3.95 -10.06 -7.60
C TYR A 227 -5.21 -9.38 -8.15
N TRP A 228 -5.70 -8.32 -7.50
CA TRP A 228 -6.84 -7.56 -8.00
C TRP A 228 -6.54 -6.90 -9.36
N GLN A 229 -5.35 -6.31 -9.53
CA GLN A 229 -4.88 -5.76 -10.81
C GLN A 229 -4.90 -6.78 -11.95
N ASN A 230 -4.57 -8.04 -11.66
CA ASN A 230 -4.32 -9.06 -12.68
C ASN A 230 -5.44 -10.11 -12.83
N ARG A 231 -6.32 -10.27 -11.83
CA ARG A 231 -7.28 -11.39 -11.73
C ARG A 231 -8.72 -10.97 -11.39
N GLY A 232 -8.98 -9.69 -11.12
CA GLY A 232 -10.34 -9.15 -10.96
C GLY A 232 -10.88 -9.10 -9.52
N PRO A 233 -12.09 -8.53 -9.31
CA PRO A 233 -12.56 -7.98 -8.02
C PRO A 233 -13.01 -8.97 -6.93
N ALA A 234 -12.83 -10.28 -7.11
CA ALA A 234 -13.61 -11.25 -6.34
C ALA A 234 -13.03 -11.67 -4.98
N VAL A 235 -11.79 -11.30 -4.64
CA VAL A 235 -11.08 -11.96 -3.52
C VAL A 235 -10.83 -11.04 -2.33
N GLU A 236 -10.58 -9.74 -2.52
CA GLU A 236 -10.45 -8.83 -1.37
C GLU A 236 -11.75 -8.69 -0.61
N GLU A 237 -12.90 -8.39 -1.23
CA GLU A 237 -14.17 -8.30 -0.47
C GLU A 237 -14.51 -9.60 0.27
N LYS A 238 -14.26 -10.76 -0.33
CA LYS A 238 -14.60 -12.05 0.27
C LYS A 238 -13.60 -12.48 1.35
N LEU A 239 -12.31 -12.15 1.19
CA LEU A 239 -11.28 -12.41 2.20
C LEU A 239 -11.30 -11.36 3.32
N ALA A 240 -11.55 -10.09 3.01
CA ALA A 240 -11.93 -9.02 3.93
C ALA A 240 -13.12 -9.39 4.81
N LEU A 241 -14.17 -9.98 4.21
CA LEU A 241 -15.35 -10.46 4.92
C LEU A 241 -15.07 -11.73 5.75
N THR A 242 -14.05 -12.53 5.40
CA THR A 242 -13.71 -13.78 6.10
C THR A 242 -12.50 -13.69 7.02
N THR A 243 -11.76 -12.58 6.96
CA THR A 243 -10.66 -12.26 7.88
C THR A 243 -11.21 -11.28 8.91
N VAL A 244 -11.20 -11.71 10.17
CA VAL A 244 -11.60 -10.93 11.36
C VAL A 244 -10.98 -9.52 11.42
N GLY A 245 -9.91 -9.25 10.65
CA GLY A 245 -9.24 -7.96 10.55
C GLY A 245 -10.15 -6.77 10.20
N LEU A 246 -11.06 -6.90 9.23
CA LEU A 246 -11.96 -5.79 8.87
C LEU A 246 -13.15 -5.67 9.84
N LEU A 247 -13.67 -6.79 10.35
CA LEU A 247 -14.69 -6.79 11.40
C LEU A 247 -14.17 -6.12 12.68
N VAL A 248 -12.93 -6.39 13.10
CA VAL A 248 -12.32 -5.78 14.29
C VAL A 248 -12.01 -4.30 14.06
N GLN A 249 -11.44 -3.93 12.91
CA GLN A 249 -11.04 -2.55 12.63
C GLN A 249 -12.25 -1.61 12.44
N HIS A 250 -13.34 -2.10 11.83
CA HIS A 250 -14.56 -1.31 11.67
C HIS A 250 -15.54 -1.39 12.85
N HIS A 251 -15.65 -2.51 13.58
CA HIS A 251 -16.68 -2.66 14.63
C HIS A 251 -16.20 -2.33 16.05
N LEU A 252 -14.91 -2.45 16.38
CA LEU A 252 -14.44 -2.17 17.75
C LEU A 252 -14.08 -0.70 17.99
N ILE A 253 -13.81 0.06 16.92
CA ILE A 253 -13.40 1.48 17.02
C ILE A 253 -14.52 2.43 16.56
N ASN A 254 -15.49 1.94 15.77
CA ASN A 254 -16.65 2.72 15.35
C ASN A 254 -17.96 1.95 15.65
N PRO A 255 -18.67 2.28 16.76
CA PRO A 255 -19.90 1.58 17.13
C PRO A 255 -21.07 1.82 16.16
N TYR A 256 -20.91 2.73 15.19
CA TYR A 256 -21.96 3.15 14.26
C TYR A 256 -21.84 2.52 12.87
N VAL A 257 -20.87 1.64 12.64
CA VAL A 257 -20.59 1.07 11.31
C VAL A 257 -21.72 0.18 10.77
N LEU A 258 -22.60 -0.29 11.66
CA LEU A 258 -23.81 -1.03 11.31
C LEU A 258 -25.08 -0.18 11.38
N ASP A 259 -24.97 1.11 11.72
CA ASP A 259 -26.10 2.03 11.76
C ASP A 259 -26.28 2.69 10.39
N PRO A 260 -27.27 2.28 9.58
CA PRO A 260 -27.52 2.87 8.27
C PRO A 260 -27.83 4.37 8.34
N ASN A 261 -28.18 4.91 9.51
CA ASN A 261 -28.42 6.34 9.72
C ASN A 261 -27.12 7.16 9.86
N HIS A 262 -25.95 6.55 9.94
CA HIS A 262 -24.67 7.29 9.95
C HIS A 262 -24.05 7.43 8.55
N TYR A 263 -24.66 6.79 7.55
CA TYR A 263 -24.32 6.92 6.13
C TYR A 263 -25.29 7.88 5.43
N TYR A 264 -25.46 9.09 5.97
CA TYR A 264 -26.14 10.16 5.23
C TYR A 264 -25.19 10.74 4.19
N LEU A 265 -25.48 10.39 2.94
CA LEU A 265 -24.96 10.93 1.70
C LEU A 265 -24.75 12.46 1.78
N ILE A 266 -23.52 12.91 1.56
CA ILE A 266 -23.22 14.20 0.90
C ILE A 266 -22.88 13.87 -0.55
#